data_AF-A0A7J2NQ83-F1
#
_entry.id   AF-A0A7J2NQ83-F1
#
_cell.length_a   1.000
_cell.length_b   1.000
_cell.length_c   1.000
_cell.angle_alpha   90.00
_cell.angle_beta   90.00
_cell.angle_gamma   90.00
#
_symmetry.space_group_name_H-M   'P 1'
#
loop_
_entity.id
_entity.type
_entity.pdbx_description
1 polymer ?
#
loop_
_entity_poly.entity_id
_entity_poly.type
_entity_poly.pdbx_seq_one_letter_code
_entity_poly.pdbx_strand_id
1 'polypeptide(L)'
;MVPMMGDRRATVLLLLILCFVLSTLSLPLVRATENRWVSKASMPTARAFFGVSVVDGKIYAIGSAGGVNEAYDPETNTWTTKEPMLTPRTSFAIAAYENRIYCIGGYSNGTKTAINEAYDPATDSWETKSSMPTARSQLQAGAVNGKIYVIGGILDGGEILDLNEVYDPATDTWTTKSSIPYGVYSHCSVVVDNKIYVISGQSSSPGNKGPDKGPLTQIYDPETDTWTSGAPPPQPAHRSGAVATSGVSAPKRIYVIGGEVGFMEATNSNQVYDPQTDTWSNGASMPTARQGLGVAVVNDVIYTIGGSFPEYWVSTPTSGDLNKPHITLVSAKVTPINFMPQQHCGVNEQYTPIGSIPEFPSWTPLLITLVVVAVAVVYRRRLSKSQGRADR
;
A
#
# COMPACT_ATOMS: atom_id res chain seq x y z
N MET A 1 56.04 24.33 -48.90
CA MET A 1 54.78 23.57 -49.04
C MET A 1 54.67 22.63 -47.86
N VAL A 2 53.81 22.94 -46.89
CA VAL A 2 53.54 22.11 -45.71
C VAL A 2 52.08 21.66 -45.82
N PRO A 3 51.75 20.35 -45.84
CA PRO A 3 50.36 19.92 -45.81
C PRO A 3 49.84 19.87 -44.38
N MET A 4 48.61 20.35 -44.24
CA MET A 4 47.82 20.47 -43.02
C MET A 4 47.66 19.12 -42.29
N MET A 5 48.31 19.00 -41.14
CA MET A 5 48.13 17.90 -40.20
C MET A 5 47.40 18.44 -38.96
N GLY A 6 46.14 18.84 -39.14
CA GLY A 6 45.39 19.56 -38.11
C GLY A 6 43.89 19.37 -38.23
N ASP A 7 43.40 18.14 -38.09
CA ASP A 7 41.98 17.93 -37.77
C ASP A 7 41.66 16.56 -37.18
N ARG A 8 42.44 15.52 -37.51
CA ARG A 8 42.20 14.16 -36.98
C ARG A 8 42.28 14.06 -35.45
N ARG A 9 43.13 14.87 -34.80
CA ARG A 9 43.26 14.87 -33.33
C ARG A 9 42.05 15.50 -32.63
N ALA A 10 41.46 16.53 -33.23
CA ALA A 10 40.27 17.17 -32.68
C ALA A 10 39.04 16.28 -32.83
N THR A 11 38.88 15.60 -33.98
CA THR A 11 37.80 14.64 -34.20
C THR A 11 37.91 13.42 -33.28
N VAL A 12 39.12 12.88 -33.08
CA VAL A 12 39.35 11.75 -32.17
C VAL A 12 39.11 12.16 -30.71
N LEU A 13 39.54 13.36 -30.30
CA LEU A 13 39.29 13.85 -28.95
C LEU A 13 37.79 14.10 -28.69
N LEU A 14 37.05 14.62 -29.67
CA LEU A 14 35.60 14.81 -29.56
C LEU A 14 34.86 13.47 -29.48
N LEU A 15 35.26 12.47 -30.27
CA LEU A 15 34.71 11.11 -30.22
C LEU A 15 35.03 10.42 -28.90
N LEU A 16 36.24 10.59 -28.37
CA LEU A 16 36.63 10.05 -27.06
C LEU A 16 35.85 10.71 -25.92
N ILE A 17 35.65 12.03 -25.95
CA ILE A 17 34.81 12.74 -24.96
C ILE A 17 33.36 12.29 -25.08
N LEU A 18 32.82 12.12 -26.30
CA LEU A 18 31.46 11.62 -26.51
C LEU A 18 31.31 10.19 -26.00
N CYS A 19 32.27 9.30 -26.27
CA CYS A 19 32.31 7.94 -25.75
C CYS A 19 32.47 7.91 -24.22
N PHE A 20 33.28 8.81 -23.64
CA PHE A 20 33.47 8.91 -22.19
C PHE A 20 32.20 9.41 -21.50
N VAL A 21 31.56 10.45 -22.06
CA VAL A 21 30.26 10.97 -21.60
C VAL A 21 29.15 9.94 -21.77
N LEU A 22 29.13 9.16 -22.86
CA LEU A 22 28.18 8.04 -23.03
C LEU A 22 28.48 6.86 -22.10
N SER A 23 29.74 6.63 -21.73
CA SER A 23 30.14 5.58 -20.79
C SER A 23 29.87 5.94 -19.33
N THR A 24 29.91 7.24 -18.98
CA THR A 24 29.54 7.75 -17.66
C THR A 24 28.05 8.09 -17.56
N LEU A 25 27.37 8.32 -18.70
CA LEU A 25 25.91 8.21 -18.87
C LEU A 25 25.45 6.77 -19.14
N SER A 26 26.17 5.77 -18.61
CA SER A 26 25.46 4.54 -18.24
C SER A 26 24.60 4.86 -17.03
N LEU A 27 23.49 5.57 -17.25
CA LEU A 27 22.34 5.41 -16.36
C LEU A 27 22.17 3.90 -16.26
N PRO A 28 22.21 3.29 -15.05
CA PRO A 28 21.74 1.93 -14.96
C PRO A 28 20.37 1.96 -15.63
N LEU A 29 20.21 1.17 -16.68
CA LEU A 29 18.87 0.85 -17.15
C LEU A 29 18.28 0.09 -15.98
N VAL A 30 17.75 0.81 -14.99
CA VAL A 30 16.82 0.27 -14.03
C VAL A 30 15.68 -0.15 -14.93
N ARG A 31 15.69 -1.41 -15.34
CA ARG A 31 14.50 -2.07 -15.84
C ARG A 31 13.49 -1.90 -14.72
N ALA A 32 12.64 -0.89 -14.84
CA ALA A 32 11.43 -0.75 -14.05
C ALA A 32 10.60 -2.01 -14.33
N THR A 33 10.85 -3.05 -13.54
CA THR A 33 10.24 -4.37 -13.64
C THR A 33 9.87 -4.81 -12.24
N GLU A 34 9.10 -4.03 -11.49
CA GLU A 34 8.71 -4.43 -10.14
C GLU A 34 7.22 -4.25 -9.81
N ASN A 35 6.33 -4.46 -10.78
CA ASN A 35 5.00 -5.01 -10.47
C ASN A 35 5.10 -6.51 -10.10
N ARG A 36 6.05 -6.86 -9.22
CA ARG A 36 6.27 -8.23 -8.74
C ARG A 36 6.61 -8.22 -7.27
N TRP A 37 6.18 -9.29 -6.63
CA TRP A 37 6.40 -9.57 -5.22
C TRP A 37 7.75 -10.27 -5.02
N VAL A 38 8.54 -9.79 -4.06
CA VAL A 38 9.87 -10.33 -3.71
C VAL A 38 9.88 -10.76 -2.25
N SER A 39 10.32 -11.99 -2.00
CA SER A 39 10.46 -12.51 -0.63
C SER A 39 11.57 -11.79 0.14
N LYS A 40 11.32 -11.54 1.43
CA LYS A 40 12.23 -10.92 2.39
C LYS A 40 12.45 -11.85 3.58
N ALA A 41 13.25 -11.42 4.55
CA ALA A 41 13.50 -12.19 5.76
C ALA A 41 12.18 -12.50 6.46
N SER A 42 12.08 -13.76 6.87
CA SER A 42 10.86 -14.34 7.35
C SER A 42 10.65 -14.00 8.84
N MET A 43 9.44 -13.59 9.21
CA MET A 43 9.05 -13.22 10.59
C MET A 43 9.31 -14.39 11.57
N PRO A 44 10.10 -14.26 12.64
CA PRO A 44 10.51 -15.42 13.44
C PRO A 44 9.33 -16.23 14.01
N THR A 45 8.25 -15.54 14.42
CA THR A 45 7.05 -16.18 14.94
C THR A 45 5.88 -16.08 13.95
N ALA A 46 5.52 -17.20 13.34
CA ALA A 46 4.37 -17.28 12.44
C ALA A 46 3.05 -16.91 13.17
N ARG A 47 2.26 -15.96 12.64
CA ARG A 47 0.96 -15.54 13.21
C ARG A 47 0.00 -14.90 12.19
N ALA A 48 -1.27 -14.82 12.58
CA ALA A 48 -2.36 -14.12 11.89
C ALA A 48 -3.20 -13.32 12.92
N PHE A 49 -4.05 -12.41 12.43
CA PHE A 49 -4.94 -11.56 13.25
C PHE A 49 -4.21 -10.70 14.28
N PHE A 50 -2.98 -10.30 13.93
CA PHE A 50 -2.10 -9.40 14.67
C PHE A 50 -2.16 -7.99 14.07
N GLY A 51 -1.67 -6.99 14.81
CA GLY A 51 -1.57 -5.62 14.31
C GLY A 51 -0.24 -5.39 13.60
N VAL A 52 -0.25 -4.63 12.51
CA VAL A 52 0.97 -4.11 11.88
C VAL A 52 0.93 -2.59 11.84
N SER A 53 2.03 -1.96 12.23
CA SER A 53 2.19 -0.51 12.17
C SER A 53 3.62 -0.13 11.80
N VAL A 54 3.82 1.10 11.34
CA VAL A 54 5.12 1.64 10.94
C VAL A 54 5.47 2.82 11.83
N VAL A 55 6.65 2.78 12.43
CA VAL A 55 7.24 3.91 13.17
C VAL A 55 8.72 4.00 12.77
N ASP A 56 9.19 5.21 12.48
CA ASP A 56 10.59 5.48 12.12
C ASP A 56 11.16 4.54 11.05
N GLY A 57 10.37 4.26 10.01
CA GLY A 57 10.76 3.40 8.88
C GLY A 57 10.82 1.90 9.18
N LYS A 58 10.55 1.48 10.42
CA LYS A 58 10.50 0.08 10.83
C LYS A 58 9.08 -0.43 10.90
N ILE A 59 8.90 -1.71 10.61
CA ILE A 59 7.59 -2.35 10.61
C ILE A 59 7.43 -3.18 11.87
N TYR A 60 6.43 -2.87 12.69
CA TYR A 60 6.15 -3.57 13.94
C TYR A 60 4.99 -4.53 13.73
N ALA A 61 5.20 -5.80 14.02
CA ALA A 61 4.19 -6.86 14.03
C ALA A 61 3.86 -7.20 15.49
N ILE A 62 2.68 -6.77 15.95
CA ILE A 62 2.29 -6.74 17.37
C ILE A 62 1.16 -7.73 17.65
N GLY A 63 1.31 -8.53 18.70
CA GLY A 63 0.24 -9.34 19.27
C GLY A 63 -0.03 -10.68 18.58
N SER A 64 -1.31 -11.08 18.55
CA SER A 64 -1.80 -12.45 18.34
C SER A 64 -1.78 -13.32 19.61
N ALA A 65 -2.15 -14.61 19.46
CA ALA A 65 -2.07 -15.59 20.53
C ALA A 65 -0.60 -15.72 21.01
N GLY A 66 -0.34 -15.33 22.25
CA GLY A 66 1.00 -15.29 22.86
C GLY A 66 1.58 -13.89 23.05
N GLY A 67 0.96 -12.84 22.51
CA GLY A 67 1.35 -11.44 22.79
C GLY A 67 2.72 -11.02 22.26
N VAL A 68 3.29 -11.80 21.34
CA VAL A 68 4.65 -11.60 20.81
C VAL A 68 4.70 -10.35 19.92
N ASN A 69 5.74 -9.54 20.13
CA ASN A 69 6.01 -8.35 19.33
C ASN A 69 7.37 -8.46 18.66
N GLU A 70 7.43 -8.15 17.37
CA GLU A 70 8.66 -8.19 16.59
C GLU A 70 8.71 -6.97 15.67
N ALA A 71 9.90 -6.40 15.48
CA ALA A 71 10.15 -5.30 14.57
C ALA A 71 11.02 -5.77 13.41
N TYR A 72 10.59 -5.48 12.19
CA TYR A 72 11.34 -5.69 10.96
C TYR A 72 11.99 -4.38 10.52
N ASP A 73 13.27 -4.47 10.20
CA ASP A 73 14.05 -3.38 9.63
C ASP A 73 14.22 -3.62 8.12
N PRO A 74 13.58 -2.81 7.26
CA PRO A 74 13.67 -2.97 5.82
C PRO A 74 15.06 -2.74 5.21
N GLU A 75 15.92 -1.96 5.87
CA GLU A 75 17.26 -1.63 5.39
C GLU A 75 18.22 -2.81 5.57
N THR A 76 18.13 -3.46 6.72
CA THR A 76 18.97 -4.62 7.06
C THR A 76 18.33 -5.96 6.69
N ASN A 77 17.03 -5.97 6.38
CA ASN A 77 16.25 -7.17 6.14
C ASN A 77 16.36 -8.16 7.32
N THR A 78 16.17 -7.64 8.54
CA THR A 78 16.25 -8.43 9.77
C THR A 78 15.06 -8.17 10.70
N TRP A 79 14.80 -9.13 11.58
CA TRP A 79 13.77 -9.05 12.61
C TRP A 79 14.42 -8.97 14.00
N THR A 80 13.79 -8.23 14.91
CA THR A 80 14.20 -8.13 16.32
C THR A 80 12.98 -8.34 17.21
N THR A 81 13.11 -9.18 18.24
CA THR A 81 12.09 -9.36 19.28
C THR A 81 11.95 -8.09 20.12
N LYS A 82 10.72 -7.74 20.46
CA LYS A 82 10.34 -6.56 21.24
C LYS A 82 9.56 -6.94 22.49
N GLU A 83 9.43 -6.00 23.43
CA GLU A 83 8.67 -6.20 24.65
C GLU A 83 7.25 -6.66 24.32
N PRO A 84 6.78 -7.81 24.83
CA PRO A 84 5.47 -8.37 24.50
C PRO A 84 4.33 -7.46 24.97
N MET A 85 3.16 -7.60 24.35
CA MET A 85 1.97 -6.84 24.78
C MET A 85 1.62 -7.19 26.23
N LEU A 86 1.21 -6.19 27.02
CA LEU A 86 0.74 -6.39 28.40
C LEU A 86 -0.43 -7.39 28.44
N THR A 87 -1.36 -7.23 27.50
CA THR A 87 -2.51 -8.14 27.35
C THR A 87 -2.49 -8.83 25.98
N PRO A 88 -2.08 -10.12 25.89
CA PRO A 88 -2.15 -10.89 24.66
C PRO A 88 -3.57 -10.89 24.07
N ARG A 89 -3.70 -10.45 22.81
CA ARG A 89 -4.99 -10.35 22.12
C ARG A 89 -4.85 -10.39 20.59
N THR A 90 -5.97 -10.67 19.93
CA THR A 90 -6.11 -10.68 18.47
C THR A 90 -7.18 -9.69 18.03
N SER A 91 -7.24 -9.39 16.73
CA SER A 91 -8.35 -8.65 16.10
C SER A 91 -8.63 -7.29 16.75
N PHE A 92 -7.60 -6.64 17.27
CA PHE A 92 -7.63 -5.28 17.82
C PHE A 92 -7.35 -4.26 16.72
N ALA A 93 -7.75 -3.01 16.94
CA ALA A 93 -7.39 -1.88 16.10
C ALA A 93 -5.98 -1.41 16.42
N ILE A 94 -5.20 -1.03 15.41
CA ILE A 94 -3.84 -0.53 15.57
C ILE A 94 -3.65 0.79 14.82
N ALA A 95 -2.96 1.75 15.44
CA ALA A 95 -2.57 3.02 14.80
C ALA A 95 -1.23 3.53 15.33
N ALA A 96 -0.40 4.10 14.45
CA ALA A 96 0.75 4.91 14.86
C ALA A 96 0.34 6.38 15.01
N TYR A 97 0.74 7.00 16.11
CA TYR A 97 0.58 8.44 16.35
C TYR A 97 1.72 8.94 17.25
N GLU A 98 2.36 10.05 16.87
CA GLU A 98 3.50 10.65 17.61
C GLU A 98 4.56 9.61 18.05
N ASN A 99 5.01 8.78 17.11
CA ASN A 99 6.00 7.71 17.32
C ASN A 99 5.60 6.62 18.32
N ARG A 100 4.33 6.54 18.70
CA ARG A 100 3.79 5.47 19.55
C ARG A 100 2.80 4.62 18.76
N ILE A 101 2.66 3.37 19.17
CA ILE A 101 1.74 2.41 18.54
C ILE A 101 0.62 2.06 19.50
N TYR A 102 -0.59 2.48 19.18
CA TYR A 102 -1.79 2.26 19.98
C TYR A 102 -2.49 0.98 19.54
N CYS A 103 -2.83 0.12 20.49
CA CYS A 103 -3.50 -1.15 20.29
C CYS A 103 -4.82 -1.15 21.07
N ILE A 104 -5.95 -1.09 20.38
CA ILE A 104 -7.26 -0.76 20.97
C ILE A 104 -8.27 -1.88 20.73
N GLY A 105 -8.94 -2.29 21.81
CA GLY A 105 -9.97 -3.31 21.79
C GLY A 105 -9.42 -4.70 21.45
N GLY A 106 -10.22 -5.51 20.76
CA GLY A 106 -9.83 -6.85 20.30
C GLY A 106 -10.48 -7.98 21.08
N TYR A 107 -9.88 -9.17 21.00
CA TYR A 107 -10.37 -10.39 21.62
C TYR A 107 -9.28 -11.03 22.48
N SER A 108 -9.59 -11.25 23.76
CA SER A 108 -8.69 -11.82 24.77
C SER A 108 -9.49 -12.64 25.78
N ASN A 109 -8.92 -13.76 26.24
CA ASN A 109 -9.51 -14.61 27.29
C ASN A 109 -10.98 -15.00 27.04
N GLY A 110 -11.36 -15.25 25.78
CA GLY A 110 -12.70 -15.72 25.43
C GLY A 110 -13.73 -14.61 25.17
N THR A 111 -13.39 -13.34 25.40
CA THR A 111 -14.33 -12.21 25.31
C THR A 111 -13.71 -11.02 24.56
N LYS A 112 -14.56 -10.12 24.09
CA LYS A 112 -14.11 -8.87 23.49
C LYS A 112 -13.75 -7.86 24.57
N THR A 113 -12.77 -7.03 24.28
CA THR A 113 -12.21 -6.09 25.26
C THR A 113 -12.28 -4.64 24.79
N ALA A 114 -12.21 -3.73 25.75
CA ALA A 114 -12.11 -2.28 25.57
C ALA A 114 -10.69 -1.74 25.81
N ILE A 115 -9.73 -2.62 26.13
CA ILE A 115 -8.36 -2.25 26.52
C ILE A 115 -7.69 -1.37 25.45
N ASN A 116 -7.03 -0.32 25.89
CA ASN A 116 -6.18 0.55 25.08
C ASN A 116 -4.77 0.55 25.68
N GLU A 117 -3.78 0.11 24.92
CA GLU A 117 -2.38 0.08 25.33
C GLU A 117 -1.53 0.74 24.24
N ALA A 118 -0.56 1.55 24.66
CA ALA A 118 0.36 2.26 23.78
C ALA A 118 1.78 1.75 23.97
N TYR A 119 2.38 1.25 22.89
CA TYR A 119 3.78 0.85 22.84
C TYR A 119 4.64 2.03 22.41
N ASP A 120 5.75 2.25 23.11
CA ASP A 120 6.80 3.19 22.75
C ASP A 120 8.02 2.41 22.20
N PRO A 121 8.26 2.46 20.89
CA PRO A 121 9.41 1.79 20.28
C PRO A 121 10.78 2.35 20.68
N ALA A 122 10.85 3.59 21.17
CA ALA A 122 12.11 4.21 21.58
C ALA A 122 12.61 3.66 22.92
N THR A 123 11.68 3.35 23.83
CA THR A 123 11.98 2.79 25.15
C THR A 123 11.70 1.28 25.24
N ASP A 124 11.13 0.68 24.19
CA ASP A 124 10.69 -0.72 24.17
C ASP A 124 9.76 -1.05 25.35
N SER A 125 8.76 -0.18 25.58
CA SER A 125 7.90 -0.27 26.76
C SER A 125 6.42 -0.02 26.43
N TRP A 126 5.55 -0.49 27.31
CA TRP A 126 4.11 -0.38 27.18
C TRP A 126 3.50 0.52 28.26
N GLU A 127 2.44 1.24 27.89
CA GLU A 127 1.64 2.05 28.80
C GLU A 127 0.16 1.71 28.62
N THR A 128 -0.55 1.49 29.73
CA THR A 128 -2.02 1.39 29.71
C THR A 128 -2.63 2.78 29.59
N LYS A 129 -3.56 2.93 28.65
CA LYS A 129 -4.32 4.17 28.42
C LYS A 129 -5.78 3.98 28.83
N SER A 130 -6.55 5.06 28.79
CA SER A 130 -7.99 4.98 29.05
C SER A 130 -8.67 4.05 28.05
N SER A 131 -9.41 3.07 28.59
CA SER A 131 -10.17 2.08 27.80
C SER A 131 -11.25 2.73 26.95
N MET A 132 -11.49 2.14 25.79
CA MET A 132 -12.57 2.53 24.88
C MET A 132 -13.95 2.34 25.53
N PRO A 133 -14.96 3.19 25.26
CA PRO A 133 -16.26 3.08 25.92
C PRO A 133 -16.97 1.74 25.65
N THR A 134 -16.83 1.21 24.43
CA THR A 134 -17.54 0.00 23.99
C THR A 134 -16.58 -1.15 23.67
N ALA A 135 -16.53 -2.19 24.50
CA ALA A 135 -15.69 -3.36 24.26
C ALA A 135 -16.08 -4.11 22.97
N ARG A 136 -15.14 -4.23 22.01
CA ARG A 136 -15.40 -4.86 20.70
C ARG A 136 -14.11 -5.33 20.01
N SER A 137 -14.26 -6.17 18.99
CA SER A 137 -13.17 -6.73 18.18
C SER A 137 -13.42 -6.56 16.69
N GLN A 138 -12.45 -6.92 15.85
CA GLN A 138 -12.55 -6.89 14.38
C GLN A 138 -12.91 -5.49 13.83
N LEU A 139 -12.34 -4.51 14.50
CA LEU A 139 -12.42 -3.07 14.27
C LEU A 139 -11.08 -2.58 13.69
N GLN A 140 -11.06 -1.37 13.12
CA GLN A 140 -9.82 -0.74 12.63
C GLN A 140 -9.65 0.65 13.21
N ALA A 141 -8.40 1.14 13.21
CA ALA A 141 -8.08 2.50 13.63
C ALA A 141 -7.33 3.30 12.57
N GLY A 142 -7.53 4.62 12.61
CA GLY A 142 -6.80 5.59 11.80
C GLY A 142 -6.46 6.83 12.63
N ALA A 143 -5.20 7.26 12.59
CA ALA A 143 -4.77 8.49 13.23
C ALA A 143 -4.89 9.68 12.27
N VAL A 144 -5.70 10.68 12.63
CA VAL A 144 -5.94 11.89 11.82
C VAL A 144 -6.11 13.09 12.74
N ASN A 145 -5.54 14.24 12.36
CA ASN A 145 -5.73 15.52 13.07
C ASN A 145 -5.51 15.44 14.60
N GLY A 146 -4.49 14.69 15.02
CA GLY A 146 -4.15 14.55 16.44
C GLY A 146 -5.01 13.58 17.24
N LYS A 147 -5.91 12.83 16.59
CA LYS A 147 -6.82 11.87 17.23
C LYS A 147 -6.72 10.50 16.58
N ILE A 148 -7.16 9.47 17.30
CA ILE A 148 -7.23 8.09 16.81
C ILE A 148 -8.70 7.68 16.73
N TYR A 149 -9.17 7.45 15.51
CA TYR A 149 -10.55 7.04 15.23
C TYR A 149 -10.62 5.53 15.21
N VAL A 150 -11.63 4.94 15.86
CA VAL A 150 -11.85 3.50 15.95
C VAL A 150 -13.26 3.18 15.48
N ILE A 151 -13.34 2.57 14.31
CA ILE A 151 -14.59 2.46 13.54
C ILE A 151 -15.04 1.00 13.44
N GLY A 152 -16.36 0.80 13.57
CA GLY A 152 -17.02 -0.49 13.41
C GLY A 152 -16.59 -1.51 14.46
N GLY A 153 -16.64 -2.78 14.08
CA GLY A 153 -16.38 -3.93 14.93
C GLY A 153 -17.66 -4.69 15.26
N ILE A 154 -17.50 -5.70 16.11
CA ILE A 154 -18.58 -6.61 16.50
C ILE A 154 -18.56 -6.80 18.02
N LEU A 155 -19.73 -6.89 18.65
CA LEU A 155 -19.91 -7.17 20.09
C LEU A 155 -19.91 -8.66 20.40
N ASP A 156 -19.73 -8.99 21.69
CA ASP A 156 -20.11 -10.31 22.17
C ASP A 156 -21.63 -10.50 21.97
N GLY A 157 -22.03 -11.64 21.42
CA GLY A 157 -23.41 -11.86 20.94
C GLY A 157 -23.60 -11.63 19.43
N GLY A 158 -22.59 -11.11 18.73
CA GLY A 158 -22.57 -11.06 17.25
C GLY A 158 -23.19 -9.82 16.62
N GLU A 159 -23.56 -8.82 17.42
CA GLU A 159 -24.05 -7.54 16.92
C GLU A 159 -22.92 -6.76 16.22
N ILE A 160 -23.14 -6.37 14.97
CA ILE A 160 -22.22 -5.57 14.17
C ILE A 160 -22.51 -4.10 14.42
N LEU A 161 -21.45 -3.33 14.66
CA LEU A 161 -21.56 -1.94 15.07
C LEU A 161 -21.32 -0.96 13.92
N ASP A 162 -22.01 0.16 14.01
CA ASP A 162 -21.82 1.36 13.20
C ASP A 162 -21.10 2.49 13.96
N LEU A 163 -20.49 2.15 15.11
CA LEU A 163 -19.85 3.12 15.97
C LEU A 163 -18.56 3.71 15.38
N ASN A 164 -18.37 5.01 15.62
CA ASN A 164 -17.13 5.74 15.42
C ASN A 164 -16.74 6.41 16.74
N GLU A 165 -15.80 5.78 17.46
CA GLU A 165 -15.30 6.31 18.72
C GLU A 165 -13.88 6.83 18.54
N VAL A 166 -13.59 7.97 19.14
CA VAL A 166 -12.37 8.72 18.90
C VAL A 166 -11.63 8.92 20.20
N TYR A 167 -10.40 8.42 20.22
CA TYR A 167 -9.46 8.60 21.31
C TYR A 167 -8.63 9.86 21.10
N ASP A 168 -8.47 10.62 22.17
CA ASP A 168 -7.59 11.77 22.25
C ASP A 168 -6.34 11.43 23.09
N PRO A 169 -5.19 11.15 22.45
CA PRO A 169 -3.95 10.88 23.17
C PRO A 169 -3.48 12.00 24.10
N ALA A 170 -3.82 13.26 23.80
CA ALA A 170 -3.36 14.42 24.56
C ALA A 170 -4.08 14.56 25.91
N THR A 171 -5.34 14.12 25.98
CA THR A 171 -6.17 14.20 27.19
C THR A 171 -6.48 12.85 27.81
N ASP A 172 -6.13 11.75 27.13
CA ASP A 172 -6.48 10.38 27.48
C ASP A 172 -8.00 10.18 27.62
N THR A 173 -8.79 10.77 26.71
CA THR A 173 -10.26 10.70 26.74
C THR A 173 -10.86 10.19 25.44
N TRP A 174 -12.13 9.81 25.51
CA TRP A 174 -12.90 9.28 24.40
C TRP A 174 -14.11 10.15 24.08
N THR A 175 -14.44 10.26 22.80
CA THR A 175 -15.66 10.89 22.32
C THR A 175 -16.29 10.05 21.22
N THR A 176 -17.60 10.19 21.00
CA THR A 176 -18.31 9.54 19.89
C THR A 176 -18.53 10.55 18.76
N LYS A 177 -18.36 10.09 17.53
CA LYS A 177 -18.55 10.86 16.29
C LYS A 177 -19.66 10.25 15.43
N SER A 178 -19.98 10.88 14.31
CA SER A 178 -21.00 10.40 13.38
C SER A 178 -20.78 8.93 13.03
N SER A 179 -21.83 8.12 13.23
CA SER A 179 -21.84 6.69 12.93
C SER A 179 -21.61 6.41 11.44
N ILE A 180 -20.91 5.31 11.16
CA ILE A 180 -20.73 4.84 9.78
C ILE A 180 -22.10 4.43 9.20
N PRO A 181 -22.47 4.84 7.97
CA PRO A 181 -23.82 4.59 7.45
C PRO A 181 -24.21 3.12 7.40
N TYR A 182 -23.24 2.25 7.15
CA TYR A 182 -23.40 0.80 7.18
C TYR A 182 -22.38 0.20 8.14
N GLY A 183 -22.89 -0.38 9.23
CA GLY A 183 -22.10 -1.10 10.23
C GLY A 183 -21.23 -2.19 9.58
N VAL A 184 -20.06 -2.39 10.18
CA VAL A 184 -18.97 -3.11 9.52
C VAL A 184 -18.06 -3.80 10.53
N TYR A 185 -17.58 -4.99 10.21
CA TYR A 185 -16.54 -5.68 10.98
C TYR A 185 -15.63 -6.47 10.03
N SER A 186 -14.44 -6.85 10.51
CA SER A 186 -13.42 -7.53 9.67
C SER A 186 -13.09 -6.76 8.39
N HIS A 187 -13.26 -5.44 8.40
CA HIS A 187 -12.90 -4.55 7.31
C HIS A 187 -11.43 -4.17 7.36
N CYS A 188 -10.99 -3.48 6.32
CA CYS A 188 -9.72 -2.77 6.31
C CYS A 188 -10.00 -1.27 6.28
N SER A 189 -9.08 -0.48 6.83
CA SER A 189 -9.15 0.98 6.73
C SER A 189 -7.79 1.58 6.47
N VAL A 190 -7.78 2.77 5.88
CA VAL A 190 -6.56 3.54 5.67
C VAL A 190 -6.84 5.02 5.71
N VAL A 191 -5.88 5.79 6.20
CA VAL A 191 -5.91 7.25 6.18
C VAL A 191 -5.25 7.75 4.90
N VAL A 192 -5.97 8.57 4.13
CA VAL A 192 -5.43 9.28 2.96
C VAL A 192 -5.97 10.70 2.96
N ASP A 193 -5.09 11.69 2.82
CA ASP A 193 -5.46 13.11 2.70
C ASP A 193 -6.43 13.57 3.80
N ASN A 194 -6.11 13.22 5.06
CA ASN A 194 -6.90 13.50 6.26
C ASN A 194 -8.31 12.89 6.27
N LYS A 195 -8.61 11.91 5.41
CA LYS A 195 -9.85 11.15 5.41
C LYS A 195 -9.59 9.69 5.75
N ILE A 196 -10.60 9.05 6.33
CA ILE A 196 -10.52 7.64 6.70
C ILE A 196 -11.37 6.85 5.72
N TYR A 197 -10.72 6.02 4.92
CA TYR A 197 -11.36 5.10 4.01
C TYR A 197 -11.62 3.80 4.74
N VAL A 198 -12.89 3.44 4.89
CA VAL A 198 -13.33 2.15 5.42
C VAL A 198 -13.78 1.30 4.24
N ILE A 199 -13.04 0.23 3.97
CA ILE A 199 -13.21 -0.55 2.75
C ILE A 199 -13.56 -1.98 3.12
N SER A 200 -14.65 -2.46 2.50
CA SER A 200 -15.17 -3.82 2.65
C SER A 200 -15.51 -4.16 4.11
N GLY A 201 -15.84 -5.42 4.39
CA GLY A 201 -16.30 -5.94 5.67
C GLY A 201 -17.74 -6.46 5.54
N GLN A 202 -18.08 -7.50 6.32
CA GLN A 202 -19.41 -8.09 6.23
C GLN A 202 -20.42 -7.15 6.87
N SER A 203 -21.30 -6.60 6.04
CA SER A 203 -22.45 -5.79 6.48
C SER A 203 -23.70 -6.67 6.52
N SER A 204 -23.80 -7.57 7.51
CA SER A 204 -25.03 -8.34 7.72
C SER A 204 -25.33 -8.45 9.22
N SER A 205 -26.09 -7.51 9.78
CA SER A 205 -26.53 -7.60 11.18
C SER A 205 -27.43 -8.83 11.36
N PRO A 206 -27.20 -9.69 12.37
CA PRO A 206 -28.24 -10.60 12.85
C PRO A 206 -29.32 -9.75 13.54
N GLY A 207 -30.37 -9.36 12.82
CA GLY A 207 -31.44 -8.50 13.36
C GLY A 207 -32.27 -7.64 12.39
N ASN A 208 -31.94 -7.61 11.08
CA ASN A 208 -32.64 -6.86 10.00
C ASN A 208 -32.42 -5.31 10.05
N LYS A 209 -32.28 -4.54 8.96
CA LYS A 209 -33.26 -4.30 7.88
C LYS A 209 -32.62 -3.71 6.58
N GLY A 210 -31.94 -4.51 5.77
CA GLY A 210 -31.53 -4.08 4.43
C GLY A 210 -30.95 -5.22 3.60
N PRO A 211 -31.03 -5.19 2.25
CA PRO A 211 -30.35 -6.18 1.41
C PRO A 211 -28.84 -6.08 1.61
N ASP A 212 -28.12 -7.21 1.54
CA ASP A 212 -26.65 -7.23 1.54
C ASP A 212 -26.13 -6.20 0.54
N LYS A 213 -25.44 -5.17 1.03
CA LYS A 213 -25.04 -4.00 0.22
C LYS A 213 -23.82 -4.27 -0.67
N GLY A 214 -23.39 -5.52 -0.79
CA GLY A 214 -22.10 -5.86 -1.40
C GLY A 214 -20.94 -5.20 -0.64
N PRO A 215 -19.72 -5.25 -1.18
CA PRO A 215 -18.60 -4.58 -0.55
C PRO A 215 -18.67 -3.07 -0.80
N LEU A 216 -18.36 -2.27 0.22
CA LEU A 216 -18.52 -0.80 0.20
C LEU A 216 -17.19 -0.08 0.42
N THR A 217 -17.11 1.14 -0.11
CA THR A 217 -16.09 2.15 0.24
C THR A 217 -16.80 3.29 0.96
N GLN A 218 -16.65 3.36 2.28
CA GLN A 218 -17.25 4.40 3.13
C GLN A 218 -16.16 5.34 3.61
N ILE A 219 -16.29 6.64 3.31
CA ILE A 219 -15.23 7.62 3.52
C ILE A 219 -15.68 8.60 4.59
N TYR A 220 -14.98 8.61 5.72
CA TYR A 220 -15.21 9.55 6.80
C TYR A 220 -14.32 10.77 6.65
N ASP A 221 -14.93 11.95 6.86
CA ASP A 221 -14.25 13.23 6.95
C ASP A 221 -14.22 13.72 8.40
N PRO A 222 -13.07 13.61 9.10
CA PRO A 222 -12.87 14.12 10.44
C PRO A 222 -13.10 15.62 10.62
N GLU A 223 -12.94 16.42 9.56
CA GLU A 223 -13.08 17.88 9.64
C GLU A 223 -14.55 18.30 9.76
N THR A 224 -15.42 17.65 8.98
CA THR A 224 -16.85 17.95 8.91
C THR A 224 -17.71 16.99 9.72
N ASP A 225 -17.14 15.90 10.24
CA ASP A 225 -17.84 14.81 10.92
C ASP A 225 -18.94 14.17 10.04
N THR A 226 -18.63 13.97 8.75
CA THR A 226 -19.58 13.45 7.77
C THR A 226 -19.04 12.25 7.00
N TRP A 227 -19.95 11.44 6.48
CA TRP A 227 -19.65 10.27 5.66
C TRP A 227 -20.04 10.50 4.20
N THR A 228 -19.22 9.98 3.29
CA THR A 228 -19.49 9.89 1.86
C THR A 228 -19.21 8.48 1.35
N SER A 229 -19.62 8.17 0.14
CA SER A 229 -19.34 6.87 -0.50
C SER A 229 -18.40 7.06 -1.69
N GLY A 230 -17.45 6.14 -1.84
CA GLY A 230 -16.67 5.96 -3.06
C GLY A 230 -17.17 4.76 -3.88
N ALA A 231 -16.55 4.53 -5.03
CA ALA A 231 -16.80 3.37 -5.86
C ALA A 231 -16.62 2.07 -5.06
N PRO A 232 -17.52 1.09 -5.22
CA PRO A 232 -17.42 -0.17 -4.51
C PRO A 232 -16.23 -0.99 -5.04
N PRO A 233 -15.50 -1.71 -4.18
CA PRO A 233 -14.41 -2.58 -4.63
C PRO A 233 -14.95 -3.72 -5.51
N PRO A 234 -14.18 -4.16 -6.52
CA PRO A 234 -14.58 -5.24 -7.43
C PRO A 234 -14.89 -6.58 -6.73
N GLN A 235 -14.25 -6.86 -5.60
CA GLN A 235 -14.46 -8.07 -4.81
C GLN A 235 -14.50 -7.76 -3.31
N PRO A 236 -15.28 -8.53 -2.52
CA PRO A 236 -15.18 -8.50 -1.06
C PRO A 236 -13.74 -8.76 -0.59
N ALA A 237 -13.38 -8.08 0.48
CA ALA A 237 -12.02 -8.05 1.01
C ALA A 237 -12.05 -8.14 2.54
N HIS A 238 -12.75 -9.14 3.10
CA HIS A 238 -12.81 -9.32 4.55
C HIS A 238 -11.45 -9.76 5.07
N ARG A 239 -11.02 -9.28 6.25
CA ARG A 239 -9.74 -9.64 6.88
C ARG A 239 -8.51 -9.37 5.98
N SER A 240 -8.67 -8.44 5.05
CA SER A 240 -7.58 -7.94 4.19
C SER A 240 -6.74 -6.92 4.95
N GLY A 241 -5.55 -6.67 4.44
CA GLY A 241 -4.80 -5.48 4.80
C GLY A 241 -5.10 -4.32 3.85
N ALA A 242 -5.11 -3.08 4.36
CA ALA A 242 -5.06 -1.88 3.53
C ALA A 242 -3.87 -0.99 3.86
N VAL A 243 -3.22 -0.43 2.82
CA VAL A 243 -2.21 0.62 2.95
C VAL A 243 -2.36 1.64 1.84
N ALA A 244 -1.83 2.84 2.05
CA ALA A 244 -1.78 3.88 1.04
C ALA A 244 -0.34 4.30 0.77
N THR A 245 -0.02 4.49 -0.49
CA THR A 245 1.24 5.12 -0.90
C THR A 245 1.09 6.64 -0.83
N SER A 246 2.18 7.33 -0.51
CA SER A 246 2.22 8.77 -0.28
C SER A 246 2.08 9.60 -1.57
N GLY A 247 2.50 9.06 -2.72
CA GLY A 247 2.64 9.83 -3.95
C GLY A 247 4.07 10.28 -4.26
N VAL A 248 5.02 10.04 -3.36
CA VAL A 248 6.40 10.57 -3.47
C VAL A 248 7.27 9.71 -4.40
N SER A 249 7.27 8.40 -4.18
CA SER A 249 8.05 7.41 -4.95
C SER A 249 7.17 6.48 -5.80
N ALA A 250 5.87 6.41 -5.51
CA ALA A 250 4.86 5.73 -6.32
C ALA A 250 3.57 6.57 -6.38
N PRO A 251 2.68 6.38 -7.37
CA PRO A 251 1.40 7.10 -7.42
C PRO A 251 0.58 6.89 -6.15
N LYS A 252 0.00 7.97 -5.59
CA LYS A 252 -0.86 7.90 -4.42
C LYS A 252 -2.08 7.02 -4.70
N ARG A 253 -2.10 5.84 -4.10
CA ARG A 253 -3.13 4.82 -4.25
C ARG A 253 -3.37 4.11 -2.93
N ILE A 254 -4.59 3.61 -2.76
CA ILE A 254 -4.94 2.68 -1.69
C ILE A 254 -4.85 1.26 -2.26
N TYR A 255 -4.20 0.37 -1.53
CA TYR A 255 -4.05 -1.05 -1.87
C TYR A 255 -4.77 -1.87 -0.83
N VAL A 256 -5.69 -2.73 -1.27
CA VAL A 256 -6.39 -3.71 -0.45
C VAL A 256 -5.90 -5.09 -0.86
N ILE A 257 -5.23 -5.77 0.07
CA ILE A 257 -4.38 -6.91 -0.24
C ILE A 257 -4.79 -8.12 0.60
N GLY A 258 -4.98 -9.25 -0.07
CA GLY A 258 -5.39 -10.50 0.55
C GLY A 258 -6.83 -10.48 1.03
N GLY A 259 -7.06 -11.12 2.17
CA GLY A 259 -8.37 -11.27 2.79
C GLY A 259 -9.11 -12.52 2.34
N GLU A 260 -10.43 -12.46 2.42
CA GLU A 260 -11.37 -13.55 2.17
C GLU A 260 -12.47 -13.06 1.21
N VAL A 261 -12.72 -13.83 0.14
CA VAL A 261 -13.67 -13.50 -0.96
C VAL A 261 -14.97 -14.34 -0.89
N GLY A 262 -15.04 -15.29 0.04
CA GLY A 262 -16.15 -16.21 0.25
C GLY A 262 -15.90 -17.03 1.51
N PHE A 263 -16.84 -17.87 1.94
CA PHE A 263 -16.71 -18.61 3.19
C PHE A 263 -15.44 -19.47 3.22
N MET A 264 -14.48 -19.06 4.07
CA MET A 264 -13.18 -19.68 4.23
C MET A 264 -12.33 -19.73 2.95
N GLU A 265 -12.45 -18.74 2.05
CA GLU A 265 -11.63 -18.68 0.84
C GLU A 265 -10.68 -17.49 0.91
N ALA A 266 -9.45 -17.73 1.37
CA ALA A 266 -8.42 -16.69 1.35
C ALA A 266 -8.04 -16.35 -0.09
N THR A 267 -7.80 -15.07 -0.36
CA THR A 267 -7.37 -14.58 -1.67
C THR A 267 -5.95 -14.05 -1.64
N ASN A 268 -5.30 -14.03 -2.81
CA ASN A 268 -4.03 -13.36 -3.05
C ASN A 268 -4.21 -12.04 -3.82
N SER A 269 -5.45 -11.54 -3.89
CA SER A 269 -5.78 -10.34 -4.65
C SER A 269 -5.03 -9.10 -4.13
N ASN A 270 -4.85 -8.16 -5.04
CA ASN A 270 -4.32 -6.83 -4.78
C ASN A 270 -5.22 -5.84 -5.52
N GLN A 271 -6.25 -5.35 -4.83
CA GLN A 271 -7.20 -4.38 -5.38
C GLN A 271 -6.66 -2.99 -5.13
N VAL A 272 -6.57 -2.15 -6.17
CA VAL A 272 -5.95 -0.83 -6.12
C VAL A 272 -6.99 0.23 -6.40
N TYR A 273 -7.22 1.10 -5.44
CA TYR A 273 -8.14 2.22 -5.53
C TYR A 273 -7.39 3.54 -5.75
N ASP A 274 -7.86 4.29 -6.74
CA ASP A 274 -7.41 5.65 -7.01
C ASP A 274 -8.39 6.65 -6.38
N PRO A 275 -8.01 7.31 -5.26
CA PRO A 275 -8.88 8.28 -4.61
C PRO A 275 -9.10 9.55 -5.43
N GLN A 276 -8.29 9.82 -6.46
CA GLN A 276 -8.45 11.01 -7.32
C GLN A 276 -9.52 10.80 -8.39
N THR A 277 -9.62 9.60 -8.94
CA THR A 277 -10.55 9.27 -10.02
C THR A 277 -11.76 8.47 -9.55
N ASP A 278 -11.79 8.04 -8.28
CA ASP A 278 -12.83 7.17 -7.71
C ASP A 278 -12.99 5.87 -8.51
N THR A 279 -11.86 5.22 -8.81
CA THR A 279 -11.84 4.00 -9.62
C THR A 279 -10.98 2.90 -9.02
N TRP A 280 -11.41 1.66 -9.22
CA TRP A 280 -10.66 0.46 -8.87
C TRP A 280 -9.94 -0.15 -10.07
N SER A 281 -8.80 -0.76 -9.78
CA SER A 281 -8.00 -1.54 -10.70
C SER A 281 -7.35 -2.71 -9.96
N ASN A 282 -6.67 -3.62 -10.68
CA ASN A 282 -5.95 -4.73 -10.06
C ASN A 282 -4.44 -4.50 -10.16
N GLY A 283 -3.75 -4.67 -9.03
CA GLY A 283 -2.30 -4.76 -8.96
C GLY A 283 -1.81 -6.20 -9.14
N ALA A 284 -0.50 -6.41 -9.04
CA ALA A 284 0.04 -7.77 -9.05
C ALA A 284 -0.46 -8.57 -7.83
N SER A 285 -0.98 -9.77 -8.06
CA SER A 285 -1.41 -10.69 -7.01
C SER A 285 -0.23 -11.19 -6.17
N MET A 286 -0.45 -11.37 -4.87
CA MET A 286 0.55 -11.97 -3.98
C MET A 286 0.91 -13.39 -4.44
N PRO A 287 2.13 -13.88 -4.16
CA PRO A 287 2.51 -15.26 -4.48
C PRO A 287 1.68 -16.30 -3.74
N THR A 288 1.12 -15.94 -2.57
CA THR A 288 0.27 -16.82 -1.76
C THR A 288 -0.96 -16.06 -1.26
N ALA A 289 -2.09 -16.75 -1.21
CA ALA A 289 -3.36 -16.22 -0.70
C ALA A 289 -3.35 -16.15 0.83
N ARG A 290 -3.80 -15.06 1.45
CA ARG A 290 -3.70 -14.91 2.91
C ARG A 290 -4.84 -14.07 3.46
N GLN A 291 -5.39 -14.48 4.59
CA GLN A 291 -6.29 -13.67 5.42
C GLN A 291 -5.66 -13.35 6.76
N GLY A 292 -6.13 -12.30 7.43
CA GLY A 292 -5.62 -11.89 8.75
C GLY A 292 -4.12 -11.56 8.72
N LEU A 293 -3.61 -11.18 7.53
CA LEU A 293 -2.25 -10.70 7.31
C LEU A 293 -2.11 -9.26 7.79
N GLY A 294 -0.88 -8.88 8.09
CA GLY A 294 -0.50 -7.49 8.26
C GLY A 294 0.01 -6.90 6.95
N VAL A 295 -0.26 -5.61 6.74
CA VAL A 295 0.30 -4.84 5.62
C VAL A 295 0.95 -3.58 6.14
N ALA A 296 2.05 -3.19 5.51
CA ALA A 296 2.77 -1.98 5.82
C ALA A 296 3.25 -1.30 4.55
N VAL A 297 3.47 0.01 4.65
CA VAL A 297 4.08 0.81 3.59
C VAL A 297 5.26 1.56 4.18
N VAL A 298 6.44 1.40 3.58
CA VAL A 298 7.65 2.14 3.95
C VAL A 298 8.26 2.67 2.67
N ASN A 299 8.39 4.00 2.54
CA ASN A 299 8.93 4.66 1.34
C ASN A 299 8.22 4.23 0.05
N ASP A 300 6.88 4.17 0.09
CA ASP A 300 6.00 3.65 -0.99
C ASP A 300 6.28 2.21 -1.44
N VAL A 301 7.02 1.43 -0.66
CA VAL A 301 7.16 -0.02 -0.83
C VAL A 301 6.17 -0.71 0.09
N ILE A 302 5.35 -1.58 -0.50
CA ILE A 302 4.33 -2.34 0.21
C ILE A 302 4.94 -3.64 0.73
N TYR A 303 4.64 -3.97 1.98
CA TYR A 303 5.04 -5.21 2.65
C TYR A 303 3.80 -5.98 3.12
N THR A 304 3.76 -7.27 2.87
CA THR A 304 2.72 -8.19 3.38
C THR A 304 3.35 -9.20 4.34
N ILE A 305 2.76 -9.37 5.52
CA ILE A 305 3.38 -10.04 6.66
C ILE A 305 2.41 -11.05 7.28
N GLY A 306 2.90 -12.26 7.57
CA GLY A 306 2.12 -13.28 8.26
C GLY A 306 0.84 -13.65 7.51
N GLY A 307 -0.21 -13.95 8.28
CA GLY A 307 -1.52 -14.38 7.79
C GLY A 307 -1.66 -15.90 7.75
N SER A 308 -2.90 -16.35 7.61
CA SER A 308 -3.24 -17.77 7.50
C SER A 308 -3.83 -18.08 6.13
N PHE A 309 -3.68 -19.34 5.73
CA PHE A 309 -4.50 -19.97 4.71
C PHE A 309 -5.81 -20.47 5.33
N PRO A 310 -6.82 -20.80 4.52
CA PRO A 310 -8.01 -21.45 5.04
C PRO A 310 -7.73 -22.94 5.26
N GLU A 311 -7.78 -23.39 6.52
CA GLU A 311 -8.10 -24.78 6.88
C GLU A 311 -8.91 -24.81 8.18
N TYR A 312 -9.73 -25.86 8.32
CA TYR A 312 -10.90 -25.99 9.18
C TYR A 312 -10.71 -25.67 10.68
N TRP A 313 -11.69 -24.96 11.24
CA TRP A 313 -11.95 -24.97 12.68
C TRP A 313 -12.40 -26.37 13.12
N VAL A 314 -11.47 -27.24 13.52
CA VAL A 314 -11.81 -28.41 14.34
C VAL A 314 -11.15 -28.26 15.69
N SER A 315 -11.99 -28.22 16.72
CA SER A 315 -11.61 -28.30 18.12
C SER A 315 -10.76 -29.54 18.39
N THR A 316 -9.66 -29.34 19.13
CA THR A 316 -8.67 -30.30 19.67
C THR A 316 -7.41 -30.52 18.80
N PRO A 317 -6.24 -29.98 19.20
CA PRO A 317 -4.98 -30.28 18.53
C PRO A 317 -4.43 -31.62 19.04
N THR A 318 -4.38 -32.65 18.18
CA THR A 318 -3.45 -33.75 18.37
C THR A 318 -2.12 -33.39 17.70
N SER A 319 -1.08 -33.39 18.53
CA SER A 319 0.32 -33.14 18.17
C SER A 319 0.79 -34.04 17.04
N GLY A 320 1.26 -33.46 15.94
CA GLY A 320 1.95 -34.23 14.90
C GLY A 320 2.30 -33.43 13.64
N ASP A 321 1.32 -32.74 13.05
CA ASP A 321 1.51 -32.11 11.72
C ASP A 321 0.67 -30.82 11.50
N LEU A 322 0.22 -30.17 12.57
CA LEU A 322 -0.69 -29.01 12.49
C LEU A 322 0.06 -27.66 12.58
N ASN A 323 -0.41 -26.66 11.82
CA ASN A 323 -0.30 -25.21 12.12
C ASN A 323 1.05 -24.50 11.90
N LYS A 324 1.36 -24.07 10.66
CA LYS A 324 2.38 -23.03 10.44
C LYS A 324 1.83 -21.86 9.62
N PRO A 325 1.55 -20.69 10.24
CA PRO A 325 1.32 -19.45 9.51
C PRO A 325 2.51 -19.12 8.59
N HIS A 326 2.28 -18.39 7.50
CA HIS A 326 3.36 -18.13 6.53
C HIS A 326 4.35 -17.12 7.05
N ILE A 327 5.62 -17.53 7.04
CA ILE A 327 6.74 -16.75 7.54
C ILE A 327 7.22 -15.71 6.51
N THR A 328 6.81 -15.86 5.24
CA THR A 328 7.36 -15.07 4.12
C THR A 328 6.79 -13.65 4.11
N LEU A 329 7.63 -12.68 4.49
CA LEU A 329 7.46 -11.27 4.17
C LEU A 329 7.62 -11.10 2.66
N VAL A 330 6.69 -10.41 2.01
CA VAL A 330 6.78 -10.15 0.56
C VAL A 330 6.67 -8.66 0.30
N SER A 331 7.59 -8.10 -0.48
CA SER A 331 7.60 -6.68 -0.85
C SER A 331 7.30 -6.48 -2.33
N ALA A 332 6.52 -5.46 -2.68
CA ALA A 332 6.33 -5.01 -4.06
C ALA A 332 6.62 -3.51 -4.19
N LYS A 333 7.36 -3.11 -5.22
CA LYS A 333 7.64 -1.72 -5.56
C LYS A 333 6.70 -1.26 -6.68
N VAL A 334 5.63 -0.55 -6.34
CA VAL A 334 4.63 -0.18 -7.35
C VAL A 334 5.18 0.89 -8.30
N THR A 335 5.10 0.64 -9.60
CA THR A 335 5.44 1.60 -10.66
C THR A 335 4.26 1.76 -11.63
N PRO A 336 4.12 2.91 -12.31
CA PRO A 336 2.92 3.25 -13.07
C PRO A 336 2.65 2.27 -14.22
N ILE A 337 1.39 1.87 -14.38
CA ILE A 337 0.90 1.28 -15.63
C ILE A 337 0.57 2.45 -16.55
N ASN A 338 1.31 2.62 -17.65
CA ASN A 338 0.79 3.39 -18.77
C ASN A 338 -0.41 2.61 -19.31
N PHE A 339 -1.60 3.18 -19.17
CA PHE A 339 -2.84 2.63 -19.71
C PHE A 339 -2.68 2.39 -21.22
N MET A 340 -2.61 1.13 -21.63
CA MET A 340 -3.12 0.73 -22.93
C MET A 340 -4.54 0.20 -22.69
N PRO A 341 -5.56 0.74 -23.36
CA PRO A 341 -6.94 0.30 -23.13
C PRO A 341 -7.04 -1.18 -23.51
N GLN A 342 -7.46 -2.02 -22.56
CA GLN A 342 -7.79 -3.41 -22.83
C GLN A 342 -9.08 -3.46 -23.65
N GLN A 343 -9.00 -4.09 -24.82
CA GLN A 343 -10.17 -4.49 -25.60
C GLN A 343 -10.94 -5.57 -24.83
N HIS A 344 -12.25 -5.34 -24.68
CA HIS A 344 -13.20 -6.35 -24.21
C HIS A 344 -13.37 -7.47 -25.24
N CYS A 345 -13.55 -8.72 -24.79
CA CYS A 345 -13.71 -9.90 -25.63
C CYS A 345 -15.15 -10.47 -25.56
N GLY A 346 -15.72 -10.78 -26.74
CA GLY A 346 -16.94 -11.59 -27.00
C GLY A 346 -18.23 -10.76 -27.16
N VAL A 347 -19.05 -10.85 -28.23
CA VAL A 347 -19.39 -11.99 -29.11
C VAL A 347 -19.99 -11.50 -30.46
N ASN A 348 -19.62 -12.20 -31.54
CA ASN A 348 -20.26 -12.41 -32.87
C ASN A 348 -20.41 -11.31 -33.96
N GLU A 349 -19.96 -11.74 -35.15
CA GLU A 349 -20.42 -11.48 -36.52
C GLU A 349 -19.71 -10.46 -37.44
N GLN A 350 -19.19 -11.05 -38.52
CA GLN A 350 -18.85 -10.54 -39.86
C GLN A 350 -17.58 -9.69 -40.07
N TYR A 351 -16.66 -10.33 -40.79
CA TYR A 351 -15.47 -9.77 -41.43
C TYR A 351 -15.87 -8.79 -42.55
N THR A 352 -15.42 -7.54 -42.46
CA THR A 352 -15.16 -6.66 -43.62
C THR A 352 -13.85 -5.89 -43.34
N PRO A 353 -12.92 -5.76 -44.30
CA PRO A 353 -11.66 -5.08 -44.05
C PRO A 353 -11.73 -3.59 -44.40
N ILE A 354 -10.82 -2.81 -43.78
CA ILE A 354 -10.26 -1.48 -44.13
C ILE A 354 -10.49 -0.42 -43.03
N GLY A 355 -9.39 0.15 -42.50
CA GLY A 355 -9.43 1.42 -41.76
C GLY A 355 -8.27 1.67 -40.76
N SER A 356 -7.11 2.07 -41.28
CA SER A 356 -6.09 2.98 -40.68
C SER A 356 -5.63 2.84 -39.21
N ILE A 357 -4.32 2.55 -39.07
CA ILE A 357 -3.48 2.81 -37.88
C ILE A 357 -3.39 4.34 -37.66
N PRO A 358 -3.44 4.88 -36.42
CA PRO A 358 -3.19 6.31 -36.21
C PRO A 358 -1.70 6.64 -36.48
N GLU A 359 -1.47 7.46 -37.50
CA GLU A 359 -0.18 8.06 -37.82
C GLU A 359 0.23 9.07 -36.73
N PHE A 360 1.45 8.92 -36.21
CA PHE A 360 2.09 9.99 -35.45
C PHE A 360 2.45 11.16 -36.40
N PRO A 361 2.31 12.42 -36.00
CA PRO A 361 2.59 13.56 -36.87
C PRO A 361 4.04 13.53 -37.37
N SER A 362 4.21 13.59 -38.70
CA SER A 362 5.46 13.46 -39.47
C SER A 362 6.51 14.57 -39.25
N TRP A 363 6.32 15.44 -38.27
CA TRP A 363 7.16 16.62 -38.04
C TRP A 363 8.28 16.42 -37.01
N THR A 364 8.29 15.31 -36.26
CA THR A 364 9.33 15.02 -35.26
C THR A 364 10.74 14.79 -35.83
N PRO A 365 10.95 14.08 -36.96
CA PRO A 365 12.27 14.02 -37.58
C PRO A 365 12.69 15.32 -38.29
N LEU A 366 11.72 16.15 -38.71
CA LEU A 366 11.98 17.44 -39.37
C LEU A 366 12.55 18.48 -38.41
N LEU A 367 12.06 18.54 -37.17
CA LEU A 367 12.57 19.45 -36.13
C LEU A 367 14.02 19.12 -35.75
N ILE A 368 14.35 17.84 -35.61
CA ILE A 368 15.72 17.38 -35.28
C ILE A 368 16.67 17.70 -36.44
N THR A 369 16.23 17.47 -37.68
CA THR A 369 17.05 17.77 -38.87
C THR A 369 17.27 19.27 -39.06
N LEU A 370 16.26 20.11 -38.81
CA LEU A 370 16.38 21.56 -38.87
C LEU A 370 17.36 22.12 -37.84
N VAL A 371 17.36 21.60 -36.60
CA VAL A 371 18.31 22.01 -35.56
C VAL A 371 19.75 21.63 -35.95
N VAL A 372 19.96 20.42 -36.49
CA VAL A 372 21.29 19.97 -36.94
C VAL A 372 21.80 20.83 -38.11
N VAL A 373 20.94 21.14 -39.08
CA VAL A 373 21.31 22.01 -40.22
C VAL A 373 21.57 23.45 -39.76
N ALA A 374 20.77 24.00 -38.84
CA ALA A 374 20.99 25.34 -38.30
C ALA A 374 22.33 25.44 -37.56
N VAL A 375 22.68 24.44 -36.73
CA VAL A 375 23.98 24.39 -36.04
C VAL A 375 25.12 24.27 -37.05
N ALA A 376 24.99 23.43 -38.09
CA ALA A 376 26.00 23.30 -39.13
C ALA A 376 26.22 24.60 -39.93
N VAL A 377 25.14 25.33 -40.25
CA VAL A 377 25.23 26.63 -40.96
C VAL A 377 25.86 27.71 -40.08
N VAL A 378 25.52 27.77 -38.79
CA VAL A 378 26.14 28.70 -37.82
C VAL A 378 27.63 28.40 -37.67
N TYR A 379 28.02 27.12 -37.62
CA TYR A 379 29.41 26.70 -37.53
C TYR A 379 30.20 27.07 -38.79
N ARG A 380 29.62 26.83 -39.98
CA ARG A 380 30.25 27.18 -41.27
C ARG A 380 30.44 28.69 -41.45
N ARG A 381 29.48 29.51 -40.99
CA ARG A 381 29.59 30.98 -40.98
C ARG A 381 30.63 31.51 -39.99
N ARG A 382 30.88 30.80 -38.89
CA ARG A 382 31.97 31.16 -37.95
C ARG A 382 33.34 30.84 -38.53
N LEU A 383 33.48 29.71 -39.24
CA LEU A 383 34.71 29.34 -39.93
C LEU A 383 35.08 30.30 -41.08
N SER A 384 34.09 30.78 -41.85
CA SER A 384 34.36 31.77 -42.90
C SER A 384 34.74 33.15 -42.36
N LYS A 385 34.18 33.56 -41.21
CA LYS A 385 34.57 34.81 -40.51
C LYS A 385 35.96 34.74 -39.88
N SER A 386 36.43 33.55 -39.46
CA SER A 386 37.81 33.39 -38.97
C SER A 386 38.85 33.40 -40.10
N GLN A 387 38.48 33.02 -41.33
CA GLN A 387 39.37 33.11 -42.50
C GLN A 387 39.48 34.54 -43.05
N GLY A 388 38.41 35.34 -43.02
CA GLY A 388 38.45 36.74 -43.49
C GLY A 388 39.17 37.74 -42.57
N ARG A 389 39.65 37.30 -41.39
CA ARG A 389 40.42 38.14 -40.44
C ARG A 389 41.92 37.81 -40.41
N ALA A 390 42.35 36.84 -41.22
CA ALA A 390 43.76 36.46 -41.39
C ALA A 390 44.40 37.10 -42.64
N ASP A 391 43.61 37.70 -43.54
CA ASP A 391 44.05 38.39 -44.77
C ASP A 391 43.82 39.92 -44.72
N ARG A 392 43.95 40.54 -43.53
CA ARG A 392 44.10 42.01 -43.39
C ARG A 392 45.17 42.37 -42.38
#